data_AF-B6IXZ8-F1
#
_entry.id   AF-B6IXZ8-F1
#
_cell.length_a   1.000
_cell.length_b   1.000
_cell.length_c   1.000
_cell.angle_alpha   90.00
_cell.angle_beta   90.00
_cell.angle_gamma   90.00
#
_symmetry.space_group_name_H-M   'P 1'
#
loop_
_entity.id
_entity.type
_entity.pdbx_description
1 polymer ?
#
loop_
_entity_poly.entity_id
_entity_poly.type
_entity_poly.pdbx_seq_one_letter_code
_entity_poly.pdbx_strand_id
1 'polypeptide(L)'
;MSSEPAPPPPAGQPAITHFAFSHRALTLDGVTFTLSPQSRQPVMHIAMGDIKGAIDLARIAETFQIAVGSADDRLLKIVERSLRHVHRIRNGDRIPNEILDGTASWPVEERHRRLAALKMADMVIRQILGGAQAELPGDDATDQVRTRIKEAAGDVAEKIGLPRSRDWEALDRIETLTNEMGFIEALRDYWNPLFDMPRKLRAVQKANRRDRDLSDQLGSALTLIKAPVAQIRAIFDDIDRTIADPVAAFRSYEQTLKVLRARRDSLHFETLRWGEVPGTWRTLRTDDDAGVVQASRLYRFLVQNYMRTTAWVGAG
;
A
#
# COMPACT_ATOMS: atom_id res chain seq x y z
N MET A 1 -11.52 -13.17 -13.68
CA MET A 1 -11.49 -14.32 -12.76
C MET A 1 -11.83 -13.78 -11.38
N SER A 2 -13.06 -14.02 -10.94
CA SER A 2 -13.58 -13.54 -9.66
C SER A 2 -12.96 -14.38 -8.54
N SER A 3 -12.08 -13.78 -7.76
CA SER A 3 -11.58 -14.39 -6.52
C SER A 3 -12.67 -14.27 -5.46
N GLU A 4 -13.40 -15.38 -5.28
CA GLU A 4 -14.32 -15.62 -4.17
C GLU A 4 -13.57 -15.42 -2.84
N PRO A 5 -14.15 -14.70 -1.86
CA PRO A 5 -13.54 -14.56 -0.54
C PRO A 5 -13.46 -15.94 0.12
N ALA A 6 -12.29 -16.26 0.67
CA ALA A 6 -12.10 -17.50 1.40
C ALA A 6 -13.11 -17.59 2.56
N PRO A 7 -13.73 -18.77 2.79
CA PRO A 7 -14.66 -18.95 3.90
C PRO A 7 -13.94 -18.69 5.24
N PRO A 8 -14.65 -18.16 6.25
CA PRO A 8 -14.07 -17.94 7.56
C PRO A 8 -13.57 -19.27 8.14
N PRO A 9 -12.44 -19.29 8.86
CA PRO A 9 -11.90 -20.51 9.44
C PRO A 9 -12.90 -21.12 10.44
N PRO A 10 -13.02 -22.46 10.50
CA PRO A 10 -13.91 -23.14 11.44
C PRO A 10 -13.54 -22.79 12.89
N ALA A 11 -14.56 -22.56 13.71
CA ALA A 11 -14.42 -22.21 15.11
C ALA A 11 -13.63 -23.29 15.89
N GLY A 12 -12.56 -22.90 16.56
CA GLY A 12 -11.78 -23.77 17.46
C GLY A 12 -10.32 -24.03 17.08
N GLN A 13 -9.83 -23.54 15.94
CA GLN A 13 -8.38 -23.51 15.69
C GLN A 13 -7.79 -22.19 16.25
N PRO A 14 -6.69 -22.23 17.03
CA PRO A 14 -6.04 -21.01 17.46
C PRO A 14 -5.63 -20.22 16.21
N ALA A 15 -6.05 -18.96 16.14
CA ALA A 15 -5.71 -18.09 15.03
C ALA A 15 -4.17 -18.08 14.89
N ILE A 16 -3.67 -18.49 13.73
CA ILE A 16 -2.24 -18.48 13.46
C ILE A 16 -1.83 -17.01 13.40
N THR A 17 -1.04 -16.57 14.37
CA THR A 17 -0.59 -15.18 14.51
C THR A 17 0.88 -15.00 14.13
N HIS A 18 1.64 -16.09 14.07
CA HIS A 18 3.08 -16.09 13.79
C HIS A 18 3.42 -17.18 12.76
N PHE A 19 4.48 -16.95 12.00
CA PHE A 19 5.10 -17.97 11.15
C PHE A 19 5.85 -18.95 12.03
N ALA A 20 5.17 -20.01 12.49
CA ALA A 20 5.77 -21.05 13.32
C ALA A 20 6.06 -22.30 12.48
N PHE A 21 7.10 -22.23 11.64
CA PHE A 21 7.50 -23.37 10.82
C PHE A 21 8.08 -24.50 11.67
N SER A 22 7.77 -25.74 11.31
CA SER A 22 8.27 -26.94 11.99
C SER A 22 9.30 -27.71 11.17
N HIS A 23 9.22 -27.64 9.85
CA HIS A 23 10.11 -28.35 8.94
C HIS A 23 11.55 -27.86 9.07
N ARG A 24 12.50 -28.78 9.26
CA ARG A 24 13.92 -28.47 9.52
C ARG A 24 14.52 -27.49 8.50
N ALA A 25 14.19 -27.65 7.21
CA ALA A 25 14.70 -26.76 6.16
C ALA A 25 14.20 -25.31 6.27
N LEU A 26 13.03 -25.10 6.87
CA LEU A 26 12.40 -23.78 7.04
C LEU A 26 12.79 -23.12 8.37
N THR A 27 13.34 -23.91 9.30
CA THR A 27 13.79 -23.46 10.62
C THR A 27 15.30 -23.29 10.72
N LEU A 28 16.05 -23.57 9.64
CA LEU A 28 17.48 -23.30 9.58
C LEU A 28 17.77 -21.82 9.87
N ASP A 29 18.89 -21.57 10.54
CA ASP A 29 19.32 -20.20 10.82
C ASP A 29 19.65 -19.46 9.52
N GLY A 30 19.29 -18.18 9.46
CA GLY A 30 19.44 -17.35 8.27
C GLY A 30 18.42 -17.57 7.15
N VAL A 31 17.44 -18.47 7.31
CA VAL A 31 16.36 -18.63 6.34
C VAL A 31 15.49 -17.37 6.31
N THR A 32 15.29 -16.83 5.11
CA THR A 32 14.44 -15.65 4.92
C THR A 32 13.63 -15.78 3.64
N PHE A 33 12.39 -15.32 3.66
CA PHE A 33 11.56 -15.18 2.47
C PHE A 33 11.53 -13.71 2.05
N THR A 34 11.73 -13.44 0.76
CA THR A 34 11.63 -12.09 0.18
C THR A 34 11.01 -12.16 -1.22
N LEU A 35 10.69 -11.01 -1.80
CA LEU A 35 10.38 -10.95 -3.24
C LEU A 35 11.68 -10.80 -4.03
N SER A 36 11.84 -11.58 -5.08
CA SER A 36 12.94 -11.40 -6.03
C SER A 36 12.93 -9.98 -6.61
N PRO A 37 14.07 -9.26 -6.60
CA PRO A 37 14.14 -7.89 -7.13
C PRO A 37 13.77 -7.77 -8.62
N GLN A 38 13.88 -8.85 -9.39
CA GLN A 38 13.65 -8.85 -10.83
C GLN A 38 12.24 -9.36 -11.18
N SER A 39 11.90 -10.58 -10.74
CA SER A 39 10.64 -11.23 -11.11
C SER A 39 9.48 -10.88 -10.18
N ARG A 40 9.77 -10.28 -9.01
CA ARG A 40 8.82 -10.08 -7.92
C ARG A 40 8.11 -11.36 -7.47
N GLN A 41 8.69 -12.51 -7.75
CA GLN A 41 8.21 -13.79 -7.25
C GLN A 41 8.76 -14.02 -5.83
N PRO A 42 7.96 -14.58 -4.92
CA PRO A 42 8.44 -15.01 -3.62
C PRO A 42 9.56 -16.04 -3.74
N VAL A 43 10.66 -15.78 -3.03
CA VAL A 43 11.82 -16.66 -2.97
C VAL A 43 12.24 -16.87 -1.53
N MET A 44 12.74 -18.06 -1.22
CA MET A 44 13.41 -18.36 0.03
C MET A 44 14.92 -18.34 -0.17
N HIS A 45 15.61 -17.62 0.71
CA HIS A 45 17.06 -17.63 0.80
C HIS A 45 17.50 -18.58 1.89
N ILE A 46 18.48 -19.42 1.59
CA ILE A 46 19.14 -20.30 2.55
C ILE A 46 20.65 -20.09 2.43
N ALA A 47 21.34 -20.01 3.57
CA ALA A 47 22.79 -20.10 3.61
C ALA A 47 23.23 -21.58 3.72
N MET A 48 24.05 -22.03 2.78
CA MET A 48 24.67 -23.36 2.77
C MET A 48 26.19 -23.18 2.83
N GLY A 49 26.74 -23.08 4.04
CA GLY A 49 28.14 -22.69 4.24
C GLY A 49 28.40 -21.28 3.70
N ASP A 50 29.33 -21.14 2.76
CA ASP A 50 29.66 -19.87 2.12
C ASP A 50 28.72 -19.49 0.96
N ILE A 51 27.85 -20.41 0.52
CA ILE A 51 26.97 -20.22 -0.64
C ILE A 51 25.58 -19.80 -0.18
N LYS A 52 25.08 -18.69 -0.73
CA LYS A 52 23.68 -18.28 -0.56
C LYS A 52 22.85 -18.83 -1.72
N GLY A 53 21.96 -19.78 -1.42
CA GLY A 53 20.98 -20.30 -2.36
C GLY A 53 19.69 -19.46 -2.33
N ALA A 54 19.00 -19.41 -3.47
CA ALA A 54 17.63 -18.89 -3.56
C ALA A 54 16.74 -19.95 -4.24
N ILE A 55 15.59 -20.24 -3.64
CA ILE A 55 14.62 -21.22 -4.13
C ILE A 55 13.27 -20.53 -4.29
N ASP A 56 12.64 -20.67 -5.46
CA ASP A 56 11.30 -20.14 -5.70
C ASP A 56 10.29 -20.78 -4.74
N LEU A 57 9.44 -19.97 -4.11
CA LEU A 57 8.46 -20.42 -3.11
C LEU A 57 7.58 -21.57 -3.63
N ALA A 58 7.20 -21.50 -4.91
CA ALA A 58 6.40 -22.53 -5.58
C ALA A 58 7.06 -23.92 -5.60
N ARG A 59 8.39 -24.00 -5.52
CA ARG A 59 9.15 -25.26 -5.54
C ARG A 59 9.52 -25.76 -4.16
N ILE A 60 9.35 -24.97 -3.11
CA ILE A 60 9.82 -25.31 -1.76
C ILE A 60 9.14 -26.58 -1.24
N ALA A 61 7.81 -26.69 -1.41
CA ALA A 61 7.08 -27.85 -0.93
C ALA A 61 7.57 -29.15 -1.58
N GLU A 62 7.81 -29.13 -2.90
CA GLU A 62 8.36 -30.26 -3.64
C GLU A 62 9.83 -30.54 -3.24
N THR A 63 10.66 -29.50 -3.22
CA THR A 63 12.10 -29.60 -2.95
C THR A 63 12.40 -30.20 -1.58
N PHE A 64 11.61 -29.83 -0.57
CA PHE A 64 11.78 -30.30 0.81
C PHE A 64 10.77 -31.37 1.22
N GLN A 65 9.99 -31.91 0.28
CA GLN A 65 9.00 -32.96 0.52
C GLN A 65 8.00 -32.59 1.63
N ILE A 66 7.58 -31.33 1.68
CA ILE A 66 6.59 -30.85 2.64
C ILE A 66 5.21 -31.37 2.22
N ALA A 67 4.56 -32.10 3.11
CA ALA A 67 3.25 -32.69 2.84
C ALA A 67 2.20 -31.62 2.52
N VAL A 68 1.42 -31.83 1.45
CA VAL A 68 0.31 -30.96 1.06
C VAL A 68 -0.72 -30.92 2.19
N GLY A 69 -1.17 -29.72 2.56
CA GLY A 69 -2.11 -29.54 3.66
C GLY A 69 -1.50 -29.67 5.06
N SER A 70 -0.17 -29.84 5.19
CA SER A 70 0.52 -29.70 6.47
C SER A 70 0.44 -28.27 7.02
N ALA A 71 0.81 -28.09 8.29
CA ALA A 71 0.91 -26.74 8.87
C ALA A 71 1.90 -25.86 8.11
N ASP A 72 3.05 -26.41 7.72
CA ASP A 72 4.08 -25.69 6.96
C ASP A 72 3.61 -25.34 5.53
N ASP A 73 2.91 -26.23 4.83
CA ASP A 73 2.30 -25.91 3.52
C ASP A 73 1.31 -24.74 3.62
N ARG A 74 0.48 -24.71 4.67
CA ARG A 74 -0.43 -23.57 4.92
C ARG A 74 0.34 -22.28 5.21
N LEU A 75 1.40 -22.34 6.01
CA LEU A 75 2.23 -21.18 6.31
C LEU A 75 2.97 -20.66 5.07
N LEU A 76 3.44 -21.52 4.16
CA LEU A 76 4.06 -21.09 2.89
C LEU A 76 3.07 -20.31 2.01
N LYS A 77 1.80 -20.73 1.96
CA LYS A 77 0.74 -19.97 1.27
C LYS A 77 0.46 -18.62 1.93
N ILE A 78 0.59 -18.54 3.25
CA ILE A 78 0.50 -17.28 3.99
C ILE A 78 1.71 -16.39 3.66
N VAL A 79 2.93 -16.94 3.60
CA VAL A 79 4.15 -16.20 3.22
C VAL A 79 3.97 -15.49 1.88
N GLU A 80 3.45 -16.19 0.86
CA GLU A 80 3.20 -15.61 -0.46
C GLU A 80 2.33 -14.34 -0.37
N ARG A 81 1.24 -14.41 0.40
CA ARG A 81 0.33 -13.27 0.61
C ARG A 81 0.99 -12.18 1.46
N SER A 82 1.68 -12.55 2.52
CA SER A 82 2.32 -11.62 3.46
C SER A 82 3.46 -10.81 2.85
N LEU A 83 4.20 -11.38 1.89
CA LEU A 83 5.25 -10.64 1.15
C LEU A 83 4.71 -9.49 0.30
N ARG A 84 3.39 -9.36 0.17
CA ARG A 84 2.76 -8.15 -0.39
C ARG A 84 2.73 -6.97 0.57
N HIS A 85 3.02 -7.19 1.85
CA HIS A 85 2.91 -6.18 2.90
C HIS A 85 4.26 -5.93 3.60
N VAL A 86 5.19 -6.88 3.54
CA VAL A 86 6.51 -6.80 4.17
C VAL A 86 7.65 -7.17 3.22
N HIS A 87 8.84 -6.61 3.45
CA HIS A 87 10.04 -6.88 2.64
C HIS A 87 10.64 -8.27 2.88
N ARG A 88 10.49 -8.79 4.09
CA ARG A 88 11.15 -10.02 4.54
C ARG A 88 10.30 -10.72 5.59
N ILE A 89 10.29 -12.06 5.53
CA ILE A 89 9.69 -12.92 6.54
C ILE A 89 10.72 -13.94 7.03
N ARG A 90 10.73 -14.20 8.33
CA ARG A 90 11.51 -15.22 9.03
C ARG A 90 10.60 -16.13 9.84
N ASN A 91 11.13 -17.29 10.20
CA ASN A 91 10.49 -18.13 11.20
C ASN A 91 10.41 -17.36 12.54
N GLY A 92 9.25 -17.41 13.18
CA GLY A 92 8.91 -16.68 14.40
C GLY A 92 8.33 -15.27 14.16
N ASP A 93 8.41 -14.72 12.95
CA ASP A 93 7.83 -13.40 12.66
C ASP A 93 6.30 -13.41 12.83
N ARG A 94 5.75 -12.28 13.26
CA ARG A 94 4.30 -12.08 13.31
C ARG A 94 3.74 -11.96 11.90
N ILE A 95 2.59 -12.59 11.66
CA ILE A 95 1.86 -12.45 10.40
C ILE A 95 1.32 -11.01 10.30
N PRO A 96 1.49 -10.31 9.15
CA PRO A 96 0.98 -8.97 8.96
C PRO A 96 -0.53 -8.90 9.21
N ASN A 97 -0.98 -7.84 9.87
CA ASN A 97 -2.40 -7.67 10.21
C ASN A 97 -3.28 -7.62 8.96
N GLU A 98 -2.76 -7.19 7.81
CA GLU A 98 -3.48 -7.19 6.53
C GLU A 98 -3.95 -8.59 6.14
N ILE A 99 -3.25 -9.63 6.60
CA ILE A 99 -3.62 -11.02 6.39
C ILE A 99 -4.55 -11.54 7.50
N LEU A 100 -4.38 -11.05 8.73
CA LEU A 100 -5.13 -11.51 9.90
C LEU A 100 -6.55 -10.91 9.95
N ASP A 101 -6.66 -9.59 9.85
CA ASP A 101 -7.91 -8.84 10.04
C ASP A 101 -8.12 -7.72 9.00
N GLY A 102 -7.14 -7.52 8.10
CA GLY A 102 -7.18 -6.50 7.05
C GLY A 102 -6.73 -5.11 7.51
N THR A 103 -6.39 -4.92 8.77
CA THR A 103 -5.81 -3.65 9.26
C THR A 103 -4.35 -3.53 8.81
N ALA A 104 -3.86 -2.31 8.65
CA ALA A 104 -2.48 -2.09 8.24
C ALA A 104 -1.50 -2.41 9.38
N SER A 105 -0.38 -3.08 9.07
CA SER A 105 0.65 -3.46 10.06
C SER A 105 1.73 -2.38 10.27
N TRP A 106 1.64 -1.25 9.57
CA TRP A 106 2.64 -0.19 9.55
C TRP A 106 2.13 1.07 10.27
N PRO A 107 3.01 1.86 10.89
CA PRO A 107 2.58 3.02 11.68
C PRO A 107 2.18 4.22 10.81
N VAL A 108 1.24 5.03 11.30
CA VAL A 108 0.81 6.29 10.68
C VAL A 108 1.07 7.44 11.64
N GLU A 109 1.71 8.50 11.15
CA GLU A 109 1.95 9.71 11.92
C GLU A 109 0.65 10.46 12.23
N GLU A 110 0.60 11.12 13.39
CA GLU A 110 -0.61 11.80 13.87
C GLU A 110 -1.12 12.88 12.90
N ARG A 111 -0.22 13.55 12.16
CA ARG A 111 -0.62 14.54 11.14
C ARG A 111 -1.55 13.97 10.08
N HIS A 112 -1.35 12.70 9.68
CA HIS A 112 -2.16 12.04 8.66
C HIS A 112 -3.52 11.61 9.21
N ARG A 113 -3.55 11.15 10.47
CA ARG A 113 -4.80 10.85 11.19
C ARG A 113 -5.65 12.10 11.36
N ARG A 114 -5.03 13.22 11.76
CA ARG A 114 -5.70 14.52 11.86
C ARG A 114 -6.27 14.97 10.52
N LEU A 115 -5.49 14.89 9.44
CA LEU A 115 -5.95 15.27 8.11
C LEU A 115 -7.13 14.41 7.64
N ALA A 116 -7.07 13.09 7.84
CA ALA A 116 -8.16 12.18 7.51
C ALA A 116 -9.42 12.47 8.33
N ALA A 117 -9.26 12.70 9.64
CA ALA A 117 -10.36 13.06 10.53
C ALA A 117 -11.06 14.34 10.05
N LEU A 118 -10.31 15.40 9.73
CA LEU A 118 -10.88 16.66 9.23
C LEU A 118 -11.57 16.51 7.86
N LYS A 119 -11.06 15.66 6.97
CA LYS A 119 -11.69 15.37 5.68
C LYS A 119 -13.02 14.63 5.84
N MET A 120 -13.02 13.53 6.60
CA MET A 120 -14.23 12.73 6.84
C MET A 120 -15.30 13.55 7.57
N ALA A 121 -14.87 14.32 8.57
CA ALA A 121 -15.65 15.32 9.26
C ALA A 121 -16.39 16.29 8.33
N ASP A 122 -15.64 16.99 7.47
CA ASP A 122 -16.20 17.96 6.54
C ASP A 122 -17.23 17.29 5.60
N MET A 123 -16.92 16.09 5.12
CA MET A 123 -17.83 15.31 4.26
C MET A 123 -19.13 14.95 5.00
N VAL A 124 -19.04 14.46 6.24
CA VAL A 124 -20.22 14.14 7.06
C VAL A 124 -21.04 15.39 7.32
N ILE A 125 -20.43 16.49 7.77
CA ILE A 125 -21.15 17.72 8.11
C ILE A 125 -21.89 18.29 6.88
N ARG A 126 -21.22 18.38 5.73
CA ARG A 126 -21.82 18.95 4.51
C ARG A 126 -22.95 18.08 3.96
N GLN A 127 -22.71 16.78 3.83
CA GLN A 127 -23.62 15.88 3.11
C GLN A 127 -24.73 15.34 4.02
N ILE A 128 -24.43 15.11 5.30
CA ILE A 128 -25.36 14.47 6.25
C ILE A 128 -26.04 15.52 7.11
N LEU A 129 -25.37 16.59 7.53
CA LEU A 129 -25.97 17.56 8.46
C LEU A 129 -26.46 18.83 7.77
N GLY A 130 -26.21 18.97 6.45
CA GLY A 130 -26.62 20.15 5.68
C GLY A 130 -25.96 21.45 6.16
N GLY A 131 -24.88 21.35 6.93
CA GLY A 131 -24.15 22.50 7.47
C GLY A 131 -23.29 23.17 6.40
N ALA A 132 -23.09 24.49 6.53
CA ALA A 132 -22.02 25.19 5.83
C ALA A 132 -20.65 24.56 6.19
N GLN A 133 -19.69 24.67 5.28
CA GLN A 133 -18.32 24.22 5.48
C GLN A 133 -17.85 24.60 6.88
N ALA A 134 -17.37 23.63 7.66
CA ALA A 134 -16.76 23.94 8.93
C ALA A 134 -15.53 24.81 8.62
N GLU A 135 -15.58 26.10 8.95
CA GLU A 135 -14.35 26.90 9.06
C GLU A 135 -13.52 26.24 10.15
N LEU A 136 -12.42 25.59 9.77
CA LEU A 136 -11.55 24.88 10.69
C LEU A 136 -10.19 25.58 10.79
N PRO A 137 -10.06 26.72 11.51
CA PRO A 137 -8.77 27.22 11.92
C PRO A 137 -8.50 26.85 13.39
N GLY A 138 -7.43 26.09 13.64
CA GLY A 138 -6.88 25.88 14.99
C GLY A 138 -6.58 24.43 15.37
N ASP A 139 -5.81 24.26 16.44
CA ASP A 139 -5.44 22.94 16.98
C ASP A 139 -6.62 22.17 17.58
N ASP A 140 -7.66 22.86 18.05
CA ASP A 140 -8.88 22.26 18.62
C ASP A 140 -9.92 21.82 17.58
N ALA A 141 -9.67 22.07 16.29
CA ALA A 141 -10.60 21.79 15.20
C ALA A 141 -11.04 20.31 15.17
N THR A 142 -10.14 19.39 15.50
CA THR A 142 -10.43 17.95 15.48
C THR A 142 -11.44 17.55 16.56
N ASP A 143 -11.30 18.09 17.77
CA ASP A 143 -12.16 17.74 18.90
C ASP A 143 -13.54 18.38 18.77
N GLN A 144 -13.62 19.62 18.29
CA GLN A 144 -14.90 20.27 17.99
C GLN A 144 -15.68 19.49 16.94
N VAL A 145 -15.03 18.99 15.89
CA VAL A 145 -15.73 18.20 14.88
C VAL A 145 -16.12 16.82 15.41
N ARG A 146 -15.26 16.14 16.18
CA ARG A 146 -15.63 14.88 16.82
C ARG A 146 -16.88 15.03 17.67
N THR A 147 -16.99 16.11 18.44
CA THR A 147 -18.18 16.41 19.24
C THR A 147 -19.41 16.60 18.36
N ARG A 148 -19.33 17.39 17.28
CA ARG A 148 -20.44 17.58 16.34
C ARG A 148 -20.91 16.27 15.68
N ILE A 149 -19.97 15.40 15.30
CA ILE A 149 -20.31 14.08 14.73
C ILE A 149 -21.02 13.21 15.78
N LYS A 150 -20.55 13.23 17.04
CA LYS A 150 -21.19 12.49 18.14
C LYS A 150 -22.60 13.00 18.43
N GLU A 151 -22.79 14.31 18.51
CA GLU A 151 -24.10 14.93 18.73
C GLU A 151 -25.09 14.60 17.60
N ALA A 152 -24.58 14.47 16.37
CA ALA A 152 -25.38 14.15 15.20
C ALA A 152 -25.44 12.66 14.85
N ALA A 153 -24.93 11.77 15.72
CA ALA A 153 -24.79 10.34 15.42
C ALA A 153 -26.13 9.66 15.12
N GLY A 154 -27.20 10.07 15.80
CA GLY A 154 -28.56 9.58 15.52
C GLY A 154 -29.04 9.95 14.11
N ASP A 155 -28.76 11.17 13.65
CA ASP A 155 -29.13 11.63 12.30
C ASP A 155 -28.32 10.93 11.22
N VAL A 156 -27.02 10.71 11.49
CA VAL A 156 -26.17 9.89 10.63
C VAL A 156 -26.75 8.48 10.52
N ALA A 157 -27.06 7.83 11.65
CA ALA A 157 -27.60 6.48 11.70
C ALA A 157 -28.85 6.36 10.82
N GLU A 158 -29.82 7.25 11.00
CA GLU A 158 -31.05 7.27 10.21
C GLU A 158 -30.76 7.42 8.71
N LYS A 159 -29.87 8.37 8.33
CA LYS A 159 -29.49 8.57 6.92
C LYS A 159 -28.77 7.38 6.32
N ILE A 160 -28.02 6.60 7.10
CA ILE A 160 -27.34 5.39 6.61
C ILE A 160 -28.20 4.12 6.74
N GLY A 161 -29.49 4.26 7.06
CA GLY A 161 -30.45 3.16 7.12
C GLY A 161 -30.41 2.34 8.43
N LEU A 162 -29.81 2.88 9.48
CA LEU A 162 -29.82 2.33 10.83
C LEU A 162 -30.89 3.04 11.69
N PRO A 163 -31.52 2.35 12.64
CA PRO A 163 -32.31 3.01 13.68
C PRO A 163 -31.46 4.00 14.48
N ARG A 164 -32.04 5.12 14.93
CA ARG A 164 -31.33 6.13 15.76
C ARG A 164 -30.77 5.55 17.07
N SER A 165 -31.35 4.47 17.58
CA SER A 165 -30.83 3.72 18.75
C SER A 165 -29.54 2.93 18.47
N ARG A 166 -29.10 2.84 17.21
CA ARG A 166 -27.83 2.25 16.75
C ARG A 166 -26.86 3.33 16.28
N ASP A 167 -26.88 4.49 16.92
CA ASP A 167 -25.93 5.59 16.70
C ASP A 167 -24.46 5.19 16.94
N TRP A 168 -24.21 4.33 17.93
CA TRP A 168 -22.90 3.75 18.21
C TRP A 168 -22.29 3.03 17.00
N GLU A 169 -23.10 2.35 16.20
CA GLU A 169 -22.63 1.65 15.01
C GLU A 169 -22.32 2.62 13.88
N ALA A 170 -23.11 3.69 13.73
CA ALA A 170 -22.79 4.75 12.79
C ALA A 170 -21.46 5.41 13.13
N LEU A 171 -21.20 5.66 14.42
CA LEU A 171 -19.93 6.20 14.92
C LEU A 171 -18.76 5.25 14.68
N ASP A 172 -18.91 3.96 14.96
CA ASP A 172 -17.88 2.95 14.71
C ASP A 172 -17.51 2.84 13.23
N ARG A 173 -18.50 2.88 12.33
CA ARG A 173 -18.28 2.91 10.87
C ARG A 173 -17.53 4.17 10.44
N ILE A 174 -17.89 5.34 10.97
CA ILE A 174 -17.19 6.60 10.70
C ILE A 174 -15.74 6.51 11.17
N GLU A 175 -15.52 6.07 12.41
CA GLU A 175 -14.18 5.97 13.00
C GLU A 175 -13.31 4.99 12.21
N THR A 176 -13.84 3.82 11.87
CA THR A 176 -13.09 2.82 11.11
C THR A 176 -12.69 3.33 9.73
N LEU A 177 -13.62 3.93 8.97
CA LEU A 177 -13.27 4.51 7.66
C LEU A 177 -12.32 5.70 7.79
N THR A 178 -12.45 6.51 8.86
CA THR A 178 -11.52 7.61 9.13
C THR A 178 -10.10 7.10 9.42
N ASN A 179 -9.97 6.03 10.20
CA ASN A 179 -8.69 5.39 10.48
C ASN A 179 -8.05 4.85 9.19
N GLU A 180 -8.82 4.18 8.34
CA GLU A 180 -8.35 3.72 7.02
C GLU A 180 -7.91 4.89 6.12
N MET A 181 -8.64 6.00 6.14
CA MET A 181 -8.24 7.22 5.45
C MET A 181 -6.92 7.79 6.01
N GLY A 182 -6.64 7.64 7.30
CA GLY A 182 -5.35 8.01 7.90
C GLY A 182 -4.16 7.31 7.23
N PHE A 183 -4.28 6.00 6.96
CA PHE A 183 -3.27 5.26 6.20
C PHE A 183 -3.18 5.77 4.75
N ILE A 184 -4.31 6.03 4.10
CA ILE A 184 -4.33 6.57 2.74
C ILE A 184 -3.64 7.95 2.68
N GLU A 185 -3.82 8.82 3.67
CA GLU A 185 -3.16 10.13 3.71
C GLU A 185 -1.64 10.01 3.91
N ALA A 186 -1.17 9.03 4.68
CA ALA A 186 0.26 8.74 4.79
C ALA A 186 0.84 8.28 3.44
N LEU A 187 0.12 7.44 2.71
CA LEU A 187 0.50 7.03 1.36
C LEU A 187 0.47 8.21 0.38
N ARG A 188 -0.52 9.11 0.47
CA ARG A 188 -0.56 10.33 -0.35
C ARG A 188 0.69 11.18 -0.14
N ASP A 189 1.11 11.39 1.10
CA ASP A 189 2.32 12.14 1.42
C ASP A 189 3.60 11.46 0.87
N TYR A 190 3.71 10.14 1.04
CA TYR A 190 4.81 9.36 0.48
C TYR A 190 4.90 9.48 -1.05
N TRP A 191 3.76 9.38 -1.75
CA TRP A 191 3.72 9.40 -3.22
C TRP A 191 3.76 10.81 -3.82
N ASN A 192 3.46 11.87 -3.05
CA ASN A 192 3.38 13.23 -3.58
C ASN A 192 4.64 13.66 -4.38
N PRO A 193 5.88 13.38 -3.95
CA PRO A 193 7.07 13.71 -4.73
C PRO A 193 7.14 13.04 -6.11
N LEU A 194 6.58 11.82 -6.26
CA LEU A 194 6.55 11.09 -7.54
C LEU A 194 5.87 11.90 -8.64
N PHE A 195 4.80 12.61 -8.28
CA PHE A 195 4.02 13.42 -9.21
C PHE A 195 4.78 14.62 -9.77
N ASP A 196 5.78 15.08 -9.04
CA ASP A 196 6.63 16.21 -9.38
C ASP A 196 7.92 15.81 -10.11
N MET A 197 8.30 14.53 -10.06
CA MET A 197 9.51 14.02 -10.72
C MET A 197 9.58 14.33 -12.22
N PRO A 198 8.50 14.19 -13.04
CA PRO A 198 8.58 14.52 -14.45
C PRO A 198 8.94 16.00 -14.71
N ARG A 199 8.46 16.91 -13.86
CA ARG A 199 8.82 18.33 -13.95
C ARG A 199 10.29 18.54 -13.59
N LYS A 200 10.77 17.93 -12.51
CA LYS A 200 12.18 18.01 -12.09
C LYS A 200 13.14 17.39 -13.11
N LEU A 201 12.79 16.25 -13.70
CA LEU A 201 13.56 15.61 -14.79
C LEU A 201 13.74 16.53 -16.00
N ARG A 202 12.67 17.23 -16.43
CA ARG A 202 12.76 18.21 -17.52
C ARG A 202 13.67 19.39 -17.17
N ALA A 203 13.68 19.81 -15.90
CA ALA A 203 14.57 20.88 -15.44
C ALA A 203 16.04 20.44 -15.52
N VAL A 204 16.37 19.24 -15.06
CA VAL A 204 17.72 18.65 -15.18
C VAL A 204 18.13 18.51 -16.65
N GLN A 205 17.22 18.02 -17.50
CA GLN A 205 17.48 17.88 -18.94
C GLN A 205 17.77 19.23 -19.62
N LYS A 206 16.99 20.27 -19.28
CA LYS A 206 17.18 21.62 -19.83
C LYS A 206 18.52 22.23 -19.40
N ALA A 207 18.90 22.05 -18.14
CA ALA A 207 20.18 22.53 -17.61
C ALA A 207 21.38 21.86 -18.30
N ASN A 208 21.23 20.58 -18.68
CA ASN A 208 22.31 19.77 -19.24
C ASN A 208 22.16 19.47 -20.74
N ARG A 209 21.43 20.31 -21.49
CA ARG A 209 21.12 20.09 -22.93
C ARG A 209 22.32 19.90 -23.88
N ARG A 210 23.54 20.22 -23.43
CA ARG A 210 24.78 20.03 -24.22
C ARG A 210 25.27 18.59 -24.16
N ASP A 211 24.91 17.86 -23.10
CA ASP A 211 25.19 16.44 -22.95
C ASP A 211 24.07 15.64 -23.64
N ARG A 212 24.39 15.11 -24.83
CA ARG A 212 23.42 14.37 -25.65
C ARG A 212 23.03 13.05 -25.01
N ASP A 213 23.99 12.32 -24.49
CA ASP A 213 23.78 11.01 -23.88
C ASP A 213 22.87 11.13 -22.65
N LEU A 214 23.14 12.10 -21.78
CA LEU A 214 22.28 12.40 -20.65
C LEU A 214 20.90 12.87 -21.10
N SER A 215 20.80 13.72 -22.12
CA SER A 215 19.50 14.17 -22.63
C SER A 215 18.62 13.01 -23.13
N ASP A 216 19.20 12.04 -23.84
CA ASP A 216 18.49 10.87 -24.35
C ASP A 216 18.06 9.92 -23.23
N GLN A 217 18.94 9.73 -22.23
CA GLN A 217 18.64 8.98 -21.01
C GLN A 217 17.45 9.60 -20.25
N LEU A 218 17.44 10.93 -20.08
CA LEU A 218 16.36 11.65 -19.40
C LEU A 218 15.05 11.63 -20.20
N GLY A 219 15.13 11.71 -21.53
CA GLY A 219 13.98 11.52 -22.43
C GLY A 219 13.34 10.14 -22.27
N SER A 220 14.17 9.11 -22.15
CA SER A 220 13.72 7.73 -21.87
C SER A 220 13.09 7.60 -20.49
N ALA A 221 13.70 8.18 -19.45
CA ALA A 221 13.15 8.22 -18.09
C ALA A 221 11.77 8.89 -18.05
N LEU A 222 11.62 10.04 -18.74
CA LEU A 222 10.34 10.76 -18.87
C LEU A 222 9.26 9.95 -19.57
N THR A 223 9.63 8.98 -20.42
CA THR A 223 8.68 8.08 -21.07
C THR A 223 8.28 6.94 -20.13
N LEU A 224 9.26 6.29 -19.50
CA LEU A 224 9.05 5.15 -18.60
C LEU A 224 8.25 5.52 -17.35
N ILE A 225 8.44 6.72 -16.79
CA ILE A 225 7.78 7.14 -15.54
C ILE A 225 6.27 7.41 -15.70
N LYS A 226 5.77 7.63 -16.93
CA LYS A 226 4.37 8.00 -17.17
C LYS A 226 3.39 6.96 -16.65
N ALA A 227 3.63 5.69 -16.98
CA ALA A 227 2.75 4.59 -16.61
C ALA A 227 2.60 4.43 -15.08
N PRO A 228 3.69 4.29 -14.29
CA PRO A 228 3.56 4.18 -12.84
C PRO A 228 2.96 5.43 -12.20
N VAL A 229 3.29 6.65 -12.68
CA VAL A 229 2.65 7.88 -12.18
C VAL A 229 1.15 7.86 -12.39
N ALA A 230 0.69 7.50 -13.60
CA ALA A 230 -0.73 7.42 -13.91
C ALA A 230 -1.44 6.34 -13.09
N GLN A 231 -0.81 5.19 -12.88
CA GLN A 231 -1.36 4.10 -12.07
C GLN A 231 -1.58 4.52 -10.61
N ILE A 232 -0.59 5.15 -9.98
CA ILE A 232 -0.70 5.61 -8.59
C ILE A 232 -1.78 6.70 -8.46
N ARG A 233 -1.85 7.65 -9.41
CA ARG A 233 -2.92 8.67 -9.43
C ARG A 233 -4.30 8.04 -9.55
N ALA A 234 -4.48 7.10 -10.48
CA ALA A 234 -5.77 6.45 -10.70
C ALA A 234 -6.27 5.73 -9.44
N ILE A 235 -5.38 5.13 -8.64
CA ILE A 235 -5.77 4.50 -7.36
C ILE A 235 -6.29 5.55 -6.38
N PHE A 236 -5.63 6.71 -6.26
CA PHE A 236 -6.11 7.79 -5.40
C PHE A 236 -7.43 8.40 -5.88
N ASP A 237 -7.59 8.60 -7.19
CA ASP A 237 -8.83 9.10 -7.79
C ASP A 237 -9.99 8.13 -7.54
N ASP A 238 -9.73 6.82 -7.62
CA ASP A 238 -10.69 5.77 -7.27
C ASP A 238 -11.09 5.81 -5.80
N ILE A 239 -10.14 6.01 -4.89
CA ILE A 239 -10.41 6.17 -3.46
C ILE A 239 -11.30 7.40 -3.24
N ASP A 240 -10.92 8.55 -3.80
CA ASP A 240 -11.66 9.80 -3.65
C ASP A 240 -13.09 9.66 -4.18
N ARG A 241 -13.26 8.98 -5.32
CA ARG A 241 -14.59 8.66 -5.87
C ARG A 241 -15.39 7.73 -4.96
N THR A 242 -14.74 6.74 -4.34
CA THR A 242 -15.41 5.76 -3.46
C THR A 242 -16.01 6.45 -2.23
N ILE A 243 -15.34 7.46 -1.69
CA ILE A 243 -15.80 8.18 -0.50
C ILE A 243 -16.61 9.44 -0.82
N ALA A 244 -16.61 9.92 -2.07
CA ALA A 244 -17.25 11.18 -2.48
C ALA A 244 -18.72 11.33 -2.02
N ASP A 245 -19.46 10.22 -1.96
CA ASP A 245 -20.77 10.14 -1.30
C ASP A 245 -20.63 9.39 0.03
N PRO A 246 -20.47 10.10 1.17
CA PRO A 246 -20.28 9.47 2.46
C PRO A 246 -21.52 8.67 2.90
N VAL A 247 -22.74 9.07 2.51
CA VAL A 247 -23.96 8.34 2.88
C VAL A 247 -23.98 6.97 2.20
N ALA A 248 -23.70 6.92 0.90
CA ALA A 248 -23.59 5.65 0.18
C ALA A 248 -22.44 4.79 0.70
N ALA A 249 -21.30 5.41 1.02
CA ALA A 249 -20.12 4.74 1.56
C ALA A 249 -20.42 4.06 2.91
N PHE A 250 -21.12 4.75 3.84
CA PHE A 250 -21.52 4.20 5.14
C PHE A 250 -22.65 3.16 5.05
N ARG A 251 -23.59 3.32 4.11
CA ARG A 251 -24.62 2.30 3.83
C ARG A 251 -23.98 1.00 3.34
N SER A 252 -23.00 1.11 2.45
CA SER A 252 -22.26 -0.04 1.88
C SER A 252 -20.96 -0.32 2.63
N TYR A 253 -20.94 -0.10 3.95
CA TYR A 253 -19.73 -0.05 4.77
C TYR A 253 -18.74 -1.19 4.53
N GLU A 254 -19.18 -2.44 4.60
CA GLU A 254 -18.30 -3.61 4.41
C GLU A 254 -17.60 -3.61 3.05
N GLN A 255 -18.35 -3.27 2.00
CA GLN A 255 -17.82 -3.20 0.64
C GLN A 255 -16.87 -2.01 0.48
N THR A 256 -17.23 -0.85 1.02
CA THR A 256 -16.38 0.35 1.05
C THR A 256 -15.06 0.06 1.76
N LEU A 257 -15.11 -0.51 2.96
CA LEU A 257 -13.95 -0.85 3.77
C LEU A 257 -13.02 -1.82 3.02
N LYS A 258 -13.58 -2.87 2.43
CA LYS A 258 -12.84 -3.84 1.61
C LYS A 258 -12.15 -3.17 0.42
N VAL A 259 -12.83 -2.27 -0.28
CA VAL A 259 -12.25 -1.53 -1.42
C VAL A 259 -11.12 -0.63 -0.95
N LEU A 260 -11.32 0.16 0.10
CA LEU A 260 -10.29 1.06 0.65
C LEU A 260 -9.04 0.28 1.08
N ARG A 261 -9.21 -0.81 1.83
CA ARG A 261 -8.09 -1.68 2.25
C ARG A 261 -7.35 -2.27 1.06
N ALA A 262 -8.07 -2.79 0.06
CA ALA A 262 -7.44 -3.33 -1.15
C ALA A 262 -6.64 -2.26 -1.93
N ARG A 263 -7.14 -1.01 -2.00
CA ARG A 263 -6.43 0.10 -2.63
C ARG A 263 -5.22 0.56 -1.80
N ARG A 264 -5.38 0.71 -0.48
CA ARG A 264 -4.30 0.98 0.48
C ARG A 264 -3.18 -0.05 0.34
N ASP A 265 -3.51 -1.34 0.34
CA ASP A 265 -2.54 -2.43 0.25
C ASP A 265 -1.83 -2.45 -1.11
N SER A 266 -2.54 -2.11 -2.18
CA SER A 266 -1.95 -1.99 -3.52
C SER A 266 -0.94 -0.84 -3.59
N LEU A 267 -1.27 0.32 -2.99
CA LEU A 267 -0.36 1.46 -2.88
C LEU A 267 0.86 1.10 -2.01
N HIS A 268 0.62 0.50 -0.84
CA HIS A 268 1.67 0.07 0.09
C HIS A 268 2.63 -0.92 -0.57
N PHE A 269 2.12 -1.91 -1.29
CA PHE A 269 2.93 -2.88 -2.03
C PHE A 269 3.87 -2.24 -3.06
N GLU A 270 3.44 -1.15 -3.70
CA GLU A 270 4.31 -0.38 -4.60
C GLU A 270 5.36 0.42 -3.84
N THR A 271 5.12 0.84 -2.59
CA THR A 271 6.16 1.51 -1.77
C THR A 271 7.34 0.57 -1.52
N LEU A 272 7.11 -0.74 -1.37
CA LEU A 272 8.17 -1.73 -1.20
C LEU A 272 9.11 -1.79 -2.41
N ARG A 273 8.60 -1.48 -3.61
CA ARG A 273 9.38 -1.40 -4.85
C ARG A 273 10.12 -0.06 -4.95
N TRP A 274 9.42 1.03 -4.70
CA TRP A 274 9.95 2.39 -4.87
C TRP A 274 10.90 2.81 -3.74
N GLY A 275 10.77 2.23 -2.55
CA GLY A 275 11.63 2.47 -1.40
C GLY A 275 11.83 3.96 -1.12
N GLU A 276 13.07 4.42 -1.09
CA GLU A 276 13.43 5.80 -0.77
C GLU A 276 13.41 6.76 -1.98
N VAL A 277 13.03 6.28 -3.17
CA VAL A 277 13.08 7.09 -4.41
C VAL A 277 12.20 8.34 -4.28
N PRO A 278 10.91 8.29 -3.89
CA PRO A 278 10.10 9.51 -3.71
C PRO A 278 10.69 10.48 -2.68
N GLY A 279 11.16 9.98 -1.53
CA GLY A 279 11.76 10.80 -0.47
C GLY A 279 12.97 11.59 -0.94
N THR A 280 13.88 10.93 -1.67
CA THR A 280 15.09 11.57 -2.23
C THR A 280 14.75 12.71 -3.19
N TRP A 281 13.65 12.58 -3.93
CA TRP A 281 13.22 13.57 -4.91
C TRP A 281 12.43 14.74 -4.30
N ARG A 282 11.98 14.64 -3.05
CA ARG A 282 11.23 15.72 -2.37
C ARG A 282 12.08 16.99 -2.28
N THR A 283 13.31 16.88 -1.78
CA THR A 283 14.22 18.00 -1.53
C THR A 283 15.27 18.21 -2.64
N LEU A 284 15.26 17.38 -3.69
CA LEU A 284 16.25 17.43 -4.77
C LEU A 284 16.27 18.77 -5.49
N ARG A 285 17.46 19.37 -5.55
CA ARG A 285 17.84 20.48 -6.43
C ARG A 285 18.19 19.96 -7.82
N THR A 286 17.82 20.70 -8.86
CA THR A 286 17.94 20.25 -10.26
C THR A 286 19.07 20.97 -11.03
N ASP A 287 19.73 21.91 -10.38
CA ASP A 287 20.75 22.80 -10.93
C ASP A 287 22.19 22.38 -10.58
N ASP A 288 22.35 21.25 -9.87
CA ASP A 288 23.64 20.74 -9.41
C ASP A 288 23.92 19.30 -9.90
N ASP A 289 25.14 18.83 -9.67
CA ASP A 289 25.59 17.48 -10.02
C ASP A 289 24.77 16.40 -9.29
N ALA A 290 24.26 16.70 -8.09
CA ALA A 290 23.40 15.79 -7.35
C ALA A 290 22.10 15.52 -8.12
N GLY A 291 21.52 16.54 -8.75
CA GLY A 291 20.37 16.41 -9.66
C GLY A 291 20.63 15.42 -10.81
N VAL A 292 21.80 15.51 -11.44
CA VAL A 292 22.22 14.61 -12.54
C VAL A 292 22.38 13.17 -12.06
N VAL A 293 23.05 12.97 -10.92
CA VAL A 293 23.25 11.64 -10.33
C VAL A 293 21.92 10.98 -9.96
N GLN A 294 21.00 11.72 -9.34
CA GLN A 294 19.70 11.18 -8.96
C GLN A 294 18.81 10.89 -10.17
N ALA A 295 18.86 11.73 -11.20
CA ALA A 295 18.15 11.47 -12.45
C ALA A 295 18.66 10.19 -13.14
N SER A 296 19.97 9.97 -13.12
CA SER A 296 20.59 8.76 -13.67
C SER A 296 20.24 7.50 -12.87
N ARG A 297 20.15 7.61 -11.54
CA ARG A 297 19.67 6.52 -10.66
C ARG A 297 18.21 6.20 -10.92
N LEU A 298 17.35 7.21 -11.06
CA LEU A 298 15.94 7.04 -11.39
C LEU A 298 15.78 6.36 -12.75
N TYR A 299 16.55 6.74 -13.77
CA TYR A 299 16.53 6.05 -15.06
C TYR A 299 16.83 4.55 -14.92
N ARG A 300 17.91 4.18 -14.22
CA ARG A 300 18.27 2.77 -13.99
C ARG A 300 17.16 2.01 -13.25
N PHE A 301 16.59 2.63 -12.22
CA PHE A 301 15.45 2.08 -11.50
C PHE A 301 14.26 1.84 -12.44
N LEU A 302 13.92 2.81 -13.28
CA LEU A 302 12.80 2.71 -14.22
C LEU A 302 13.04 1.64 -15.29
N VAL A 303 14.26 1.54 -15.82
CA VAL A 303 14.61 0.49 -16.77
C VAL A 303 14.46 -0.89 -16.13
N GLN A 304 15.04 -1.08 -14.95
CA GLN A 304 15.00 -2.37 -14.25
C GLN A 304 13.58 -2.82 -13.89
N ASN A 305 12.68 -1.89 -13.58
CA ASN A 305 11.36 -2.20 -13.02
C ASN A 305 10.18 -2.03 -14.00
N TYR A 306 10.35 -1.25 -15.07
CA TYR A 306 9.25 -0.82 -15.94
C TYR A 306 9.56 -0.90 -17.44
N MET A 307 10.81 -1.16 -17.84
CA MET A 307 11.08 -1.43 -19.25
C MET A 307 10.48 -2.79 -19.61
N ARG A 308 9.48 -2.78 -20.49
CA ARG A 308 8.96 -4.01 -21.08
C ARG A 308 10.01 -4.53 -22.04
N THR A 309 10.67 -5.63 -21.70
CA THR A 309 11.33 -6.46 -22.71
C THR A 309 10.21 -7.00 -23.59
N THR A 310 10.01 -6.41 -24.77
CA THR A 310 9.32 -7.09 -25.84
C THR A 310 10.12 -8.34 -26.14
N ALA A 311 9.70 -9.47 -25.58
CA ALA A 311 10.12 -10.77 -26.07
C ALA A 311 9.74 -10.77 -27.56
N TRP A 312 10.74 -10.74 -28.43
CA TRP A 312 10.55 -11.03 -29.84
C TRP A 312 9.95 -12.43 -29.92
N VAL A 313 8.63 -12.51 -30.10
CA VAL A 313 8.00 -13.72 -30.62
C VAL A 313 8.40 -13.74 -32.09
N GLY A 314 9.55 -14.34 -32.36
CA GLY A 314 9.96 -14.68 -33.71
C GLY A 314 8.88 -15.55 -34.32
N ALA A 315 8.24 -15.05 -35.37
CA ALA A 315 7.49 -15.89 -36.29
C ALA A 315 8.45 -16.94 -36.86
N GLY A 316 8.11 -18.22 -36.65
CA GLY A 316 8.79 -19.39 -37.17
C GLY A 316 7.92 -20.60 -36.95
#